data_AF-A0A9D4BFR7-F1
#
_entry.id   AF-A0A9D4BFR7-F1
#
_cell.length_a   1.000
_cell.length_b   1.000
_cell.length_c   1.000
_cell.angle_alpha   90.00
_cell.angle_beta   90.00
_cell.angle_gamma   90.00
#
_symmetry.space_group_name_H-M   'P 1'
#
loop_
_entity.id
_entity.type
_entity.pdbx_description
1 polymer ?
#
loop_
_entity_poly.entity_id
_entity_poly.type
_entity_poly.pdbx_seq_one_letter_code
_entity_poly.pdbx_strand_id
1 'polypeptide(L)'
;MNVALGRPATQTFTLNYLGYNWAAGLAVDGCGQAEIIANKSGDVENSRCCSGSFSTGSFDEWRVTLGQTYNIDHIVIEGRFGTCISSTPCHT
;
A
#
# COMPACT_ATOMS: atom_id res chain seq x y z
N MET A 1 11.57 -6.77 15.62
CA MET A 1 11.27 -7.69 14.50
C MET A 1 9.94 -7.29 13.90
N ASN A 2 9.84 -7.14 12.58
CA ASN A 2 8.56 -6.87 11.91
C ASN A 2 7.76 -8.19 11.79
N VAL A 3 6.74 -8.35 12.62
CA VAL A 3 5.88 -9.56 12.64
C VAL A 3 4.82 -9.58 11.54
N ALA A 4 4.62 -8.46 10.86
CA ALA A 4 3.66 -8.31 9.76
C ALA A 4 4.27 -8.64 8.39
N LEU A 5 5.60 -8.65 8.25
CA LEU A 5 6.29 -8.91 6.98
C LEU A 5 5.81 -10.22 6.32
N GLY A 6 5.31 -10.12 5.08
CA GLY A 6 4.82 -11.22 4.27
C GLY A 6 3.52 -11.86 4.76
N ARG A 7 2.85 -11.27 5.77
CA ARG A 7 1.60 -11.84 6.31
C ARG A 7 0.41 -11.59 5.40
N PRO A 8 -0.60 -12.48 5.40
CA PRO A 8 -1.84 -12.24 4.68
C PRO A 8 -2.51 -10.95 5.13
N ALA A 9 -2.85 -10.08 4.18
CA ALA A 9 -3.56 -8.83 4.42
C ALA A 9 -4.81 -8.74 3.55
N THR A 10 -5.84 -8.06 4.06
CA THR A 10 -7.10 -7.80 3.37
C THR A 10 -7.47 -6.34 3.48
N GLN A 11 -8.28 -5.86 2.54
CA GLN A 11 -8.86 -4.52 2.57
C GLN A 11 -10.30 -4.55 2.05
N THR A 12 -11.14 -3.62 2.49
CA THR A 12 -12.57 -3.60 2.14
C THR A 12 -12.79 -3.50 0.64
N PHE A 13 -12.02 -2.65 -0.03
CA PHE A 13 -12.05 -2.49 -1.48
C PHE A 13 -10.65 -2.48 -2.02
N THR A 14 -10.42 -3.08 -3.18
CA THR A 14 -9.12 -3.02 -3.86
C THR A 14 -9.21 -2.09 -5.07
N LEU A 15 -8.43 -1.02 -5.09
CA LEU A 15 -8.34 -0.14 -6.25
C LEU A 15 -7.63 -0.88 -7.39
N ASN A 16 -8.27 -0.93 -8.54
CA ASN A 16 -7.64 -1.31 -9.80
C ASN A 16 -7.62 -0.07 -10.69
N TYR A 17 -6.43 0.46 -10.96
CA TYR A 17 -6.26 1.69 -11.72
C TYR A 17 -5.13 1.52 -12.72
N LEU A 18 -5.41 1.80 -14.00
CA LEU A 18 -4.45 1.68 -15.10
C LEU A 18 -3.75 0.32 -15.15
N GLY A 19 -4.52 -0.76 -14.96
CA GLY A 19 -3.99 -2.13 -14.97
C GLY A 19 -3.18 -2.53 -13.73
N TYR A 20 -2.96 -1.62 -12.79
CA TYR A 20 -2.29 -1.90 -11.53
C TYR A 20 -3.30 -2.22 -10.42
N ASN A 21 -3.03 -3.31 -9.69
CA ASN A 21 -3.83 -3.78 -8.56
C ASN A 21 -3.17 -3.35 -7.24
N TRP A 22 -3.82 -2.43 -6.52
CA TRP A 22 -3.37 -1.86 -5.26
C TRP A 22 -3.67 -2.77 -4.06
N ALA A 23 -3.14 -4.00 -4.11
CA ALA A 23 -3.46 -5.08 -3.18
C ALA A 23 -3.01 -4.81 -1.73
N ALA A 24 -3.75 -5.39 -0.77
CA ALA A 24 -3.52 -5.20 0.66
C ALA A 24 -2.13 -5.66 1.11
N GLY A 25 -1.61 -6.73 0.49
CA GLY A 25 -0.30 -7.29 0.80
C GLY A 25 0.87 -6.35 0.54
N LEU A 26 0.68 -5.29 -0.25
CA LEU A 26 1.72 -4.32 -0.56
C LEU A 26 2.20 -3.57 0.70
N ALA A 27 1.31 -3.32 1.67
CA ALA A 27 1.66 -2.66 2.93
C ALA A 27 2.55 -3.51 3.87
N VAL A 28 2.75 -4.78 3.55
CA VAL A 28 3.48 -5.74 4.41
C VAL A 28 4.53 -6.54 3.65
N ASP A 29 4.88 -6.15 2.42
CA ASP A 29 5.84 -6.90 1.60
C ASP A 29 7.32 -6.52 1.85
N GLY A 30 7.55 -5.54 2.73
CA GLY A 30 8.89 -5.09 3.11
C GLY A 30 9.48 -4.01 2.21
N CYS A 31 8.75 -3.52 1.21
CA CYS A 31 9.16 -2.39 0.40
C CYS A 31 8.60 -1.08 0.98
N GLY A 32 9.41 -0.32 1.72
CA GLY A 32 9.07 1.02 2.21
C GLY A 32 9.03 2.12 1.13
N GLN A 33 8.80 1.73 -0.14
CA GLN A 33 8.72 2.67 -1.26
C GLN A 33 7.30 3.24 -1.31
N ALA A 34 7.07 4.31 -0.55
CA ALA A 34 5.79 5.02 -0.61
C ALA A 34 5.65 5.93 -1.85
N GLU A 35 6.63 5.92 -2.76
CA GLU A 35 6.66 6.70 -4.00
C GLU A 35 6.07 5.88 -5.16
N ILE A 36 5.06 6.43 -5.85
CA ILE A 36 4.71 5.94 -7.18
C ILE A 36 5.71 6.52 -8.16
N ILE A 37 6.42 5.67 -8.91
CA ILE A 37 7.04 6.11 -10.17
C ILE A 37 5.90 6.24 -11.18
N ALA A 38 5.23 7.40 -11.18
CA ALA A 38 4.24 7.71 -12.19
C ALA A 38 5.00 8.19 -13.43
N ASN A 39 5.09 7.31 -14.43
CA ASN A 39 5.65 7.67 -15.73
C ASN A 39 4.78 8.80 -16.31
N LYS A 40 5.34 9.64 -17.19
CA LYS A 40 4.63 10.74 -17.88
C LYS A 40 3.38 10.28 -18.67
N SER A 41 3.21 8.97 -18.86
CA SER A 41 2.06 8.27 -19.46
C SER A 41 0.92 7.92 -18.49
N GLY A 42 1.08 8.16 -17.18
CA GLY A 42 0.11 7.74 -16.16
C GLY A 42 0.32 6.31 -15.66
N ASP A 43 1.26 5.57 -16.22
CA ASP A 43 1.55 4.19 -15.81
C ASP A 43 2.04 4.16 -14.35
N VAL A 44 1.38 3.32 -13.55
CA VAL A 44 1.70 3.08 -12.14
C VAL A 44 2.72 1.94 -12.06
N GLU A 45 3.88 2.09 -12.68
CA GLU A 45 4.92 1.08 -12.58
C GLU A 45 5.59 1.18 -11.19
N ASN A 46 5.67 0.05 -10.50
CA ASN A 46 6.37 -0.09 -9.20
C ASN A 46 5.80 0.69 -7.99
N SER A 47 4.54 1.11 -7.99
CA SER A 47 3.91 1.53 -6.72
C SER A 47 3.94 0.38 -5.70
N ARG A 48 4.22 0.65 -4.42
CA ARG A 48 4.25 -0.36 -3.35
C ARG A 48 3.29 -0.03 -2.19
N CYS A 49 2.31 0.85 -2.40
CA CYS A 49 1.26 1.09 -1.40
C CYS A 49 0.01 0.24 -1.68
N CYS A 50 -0.75 -0.12 -0.64
CA CYS A 50 -2.13 -0.56 -0.80
C CYS A 50 -3.07 0.65 -1.00
N SER A 51 -4.21 0.47 -1.66
CA SER A 51 -5.22 1.54 -1.81
C SER A 51 -6.62 0.96 -2.01
N GLY A 52 -7.61 1.56 -1.35
CA GLY A 52 -9.02 1.23 -1.57
C GLY A 52 -9.69 2.09 -2.65
N SER A 53 -10.79 1.57 -3.21
CA SER A 53 -11.65 2.37 -4.09
C SER A 53 -12.61 3.20 -3.25
N PHE A 54 -12.73 4.49 -3.55
CA PHE A 54 -13.70 5.36 -2.89
C PHE A 54 -15.12 4.95 -3.28
N SER A 55 -15.82 4.21 -2.41
CA SER A 55 -17.27 4.08 -2.49
C SER A 55 -17.90 5.03 -1.48
N THR A 56 -18.73 5.95 -1.96
CA THR A 56 -19.43 6.92 -1.12
C THR A 56 -20.31 6.16 -0.11
N GLY A 57 -19.92 6.16 1.17
CA GLY A 57 -20.75 5.69 2.27
C GLY A 57 -20.23 4.47 3.06
N SER A 58 -19.07 3.92 2.72
CA SER A 58 -18.48 2.77 3.44
C SER A 58 -17.21 3.16 4.20
N PHE A 59 -17.02 2.63 5.42
CA PHE A 59 -15.70 2.68 6.08
C PHE A 59 -14.72 1.81 5.28
N ASP A 60 -13.62 2.40 4.81
CA ASP A 60 -12.53 1.64 4.21
C ASP A 60 -11.63 1.10 5.33
N GLU A 61 -11.34 -0.19 5.30
CA GLU A 61 -10.60 -0.88 6.34
C GLU A 61 -9.50 -1.74 5.70
N TRP A 62 -8.33 -1.76 6.32
CA TRP A 62 -7.23 -2.66 6.00
C TRP A 62 -6.87 -3.49 7.23
N ARG A 63 -6.59 -4.79 7.04
CA ARG A 63 -6.26 -5.74 8.10
C ARG A 63 -5.09 -6.63 7.70
N VAL A 64 -4.28 -7.01 8.68
CA VAL A 64 -3.24 -8.05 8.54
C VAL A 64 -3.46 -9.18 9.54
N THR A 65 -3.37 -10.42 9.08
CA THR A 65 -3.49 -11.62 9.91
C THR A 65 -2.11 -12.11 10.33
N LEU A 66 -1.75 -11.92 11.60
CA LEU A 66 -0.43 -12.28 12.12
C LEU A 66 -0.24 -13.80 12.38
N GLY A 67 -1.33 -14.57 12.37
CA GLY A 67 -1.34 -16.03 12.53
C GLY A 67 -1.23 -16.54 13.98
N GLN A 68 -0.87 -15.67 14.91
CA GLN A 68 -0.84 -15.93 16.35
C GLN A 68 -0.90 -14.61 17.12
N THR A 69 -1.06 -14.68 18.44
CA THR A 69 -1.00 -13.50 19.31
C THR A 69 0.44 -13.06 19.52
N TYR A 70 0.69 -11.75 19.42
CA TYR A 70 1.96 -11.12 19.73
C TYR A 70 1.75 -10.00 20.75
N ASN A 71 2.72 -9.81 21.65
CA ASN A 71 2.83 -8.56 22.39
C ASN A 71 3.46 -7.52 21.45
N ILE A 72 2.63 -6.60 20.96
CA ILE A 72 3.08 -5.56 20.02
C ILE A 72 3.63 -4.38 20.82
N ASP A 73 4.90 -4.07 20.57
CA ASP A 73 5.57 -2.91 21.16
C ASP A 73 5.17 -1.60 20.47
N HIS A 74 5.27 -1.57 19.14
CA HIS A 74 4.87 -0.42 18.33
C HIS A 74 4.37 -0.84 16.94
N ILE A 75 3.69 0.09 16.27
CA ILE A 75 3.19 -0.04 14.89
C ILE A 75 3.72 1.15 14.11
N VAL A 76 4.31 0.89 12.94
CA VAL A 76 4.74 1.91 11.99
C VAL A 76 3.79 1.90 10.80
N ILE A 77 3.23 3.06 10.46
CA ILE A 77 2.37 3.25 9.30
C ILE A 77 3.04 4.28 8.40
N GLU A 78 3.37 3.88 7.18
CA GLU A 78 3.93 4.75 6.16
C GLU A 78 2.83 5.14 5.19
N GLY A 79 2.47 6.43 5.18
CA GLY A 79 1.56 6.98 4.18
C GLY A 79 2.24 7.07 2.82
N ARG A 80 1.45 7.14 1.74
CA ARG A 80 1.95 7.42 0.39
C ARG A 80 2.69 8.76 0.35
N PHE A 81 3.89 8.79 -0.23
CA PHE A 81 4.66 10.00 -0.51
C PHE A 81 4.49 10.41 -1.98
N GLY A 82 4.35 11.71 -2.23
CA GLY A 82 3.98 12.26 -3.55
C GLY A 82 2.49 12.52 -3.68
N THR A 83 2.12 13.53 -4.48
CA THR A 83 0.71 13.83 -4.74
C THR A 83 0.08 12.69 -5.55
N CYS A 84 -1.25 12.65 -5.59
CA CYS A 84 -1.96 11.78 -6.53
C CYS A 84 -1.61 12.07 -8.01
N ILE A 85 -0.87 13.16 -8.30
CA ILE A 85 -0.62 13.70 -9.63
C ILE A 85 0.63 14.60 -9.63
N SER A 86 1.78 14.04 -10.05
CA SER A 86 2.96 14.69 -10.68
C SER A 86 4.31 14.24 -10.12
N SER A 87 5.23 14.10 -11.06
CA SER A 87 6.39 13.22 -11.12
C SER A 87 7.71 13.89 -10.72
N THR A 88 8.53 13.17 -9.96
CA THR A 88 9.99 13.30 -9.98
C THR A 88 10.60 11.91 -9.84
N PRO A 89 11.55 11.49 -10.70
CA PRO A 89 12.20 10.19 -10.58
C PRO A 89 13.39 10.27 -9.62
N CYS A 90 13.48 9.36 -8.66
CA CYS A 90 14.65 9.27 -7.79
C CYS A 90 15.75 8.39 -8.41
N HIS A 91 16.91 9.00 -8.64
CA HIS A 91 18.18 8.30 -8.84
C HIS A 91 18.72 7.78 -7.49
N THR A 92 19.51 6.70 -7.62
CA THR A 92 20.22 5.90 -6.59
C THR A 92 20.89 6.68 -5.47
#